data_AF-A0A7J9QWH0-F1
#
_entry.id   AF-A0A7J9QWH0-F1
#
_cell.length_a   1.000
_cell.length_b   1.000
_cell.length_c   1.000
_cell.angle_alpha   90.00
_cell.angle_beta   90.00
_cell.angle_gamma   90.00
#
_symmetry.space_group_name_H-M   'P 1'
#
loop_
_entity.id
_entity.type
_entity.pdbx_description
1 polymer ?
#
loop_
_entity_poly.entity_id
_entity_poly.type
_entity_poly.pdbx_seq_one_letter_code
_entity_poly.pdbx_strand_id
1 'polypeptide(L)'
;MKIKVQNTPKKTHLLCGFVLEKSDKVLGLPKLDAKTSFAVNQSLKDIEGKAGKLSIIPSTGKKQFQRILIAGIGRKEDITKDTFRQISGRIAQKARELKLKEFSIIVPPTFVMDQISSSAQIVEGAKMALYKFEKFKA
;
A
#
# COMPACT_ATOMS: atom_id res chain seq x y z
N MET A 1 -11.41 6.36 10.27
CA MET A 1 -11.24 6.87 8.90
C MET A 1 -12.38 6.36 8.04
N LYS A 2 -12.95 7.18 7.15
CA LYS A 2 -13.95 6.71 6.17
C LYS A 2 -13.24 5.97 5.04
N ILE A 3 -13.76 4.83 4.61
CA ILE A 3 -13.18 4.03 3.51
C ILE A 3 -14.08 4.18 2.29
N LYS A 4 -13.46 4.33 1.11
CA LYS A 4 -14.13 4.38 -0.19
C LYS A 4 -13.32 3.55 -1.19
N VAL A 5 -14.01 2.73 -1.97
CA VAL A 5 -13.44 2.04 -3.14
C VAL A 5 -13.90 2.81 -4.37
N GLN A 6 -12.96 3.22 -5.21
CA GLN A 6 -13.24 4.06 -6.37
C GLN A 6 -12.22 3.81 -7.49
N ASN A 7 -12.67 3.96 -8.74
CA ASN A 7 -11.84 3.78 -9.94
C ASN A 7 -11.23 5.09 -10.45
N THR A 8 -11.54 6.22 -9.82
CA THR A 8 -11.02 7.53 -10.21
C THR A 8 -9.81 7.94 -9.37
N PRO A 9 -8.74 8.50 -10.00
CA PRO A 9 -7.57 8.98 -9.27
C PRO A 9 -7.94 10.12 -8.31
N LYS A 10 -7.47 10.04 -7.06
CA LYS A 10 -7.67 11.09 -6.04
C LYS A 10 -6.33 11.62 -5.55
N LYS A 11 -6.30 12.89 -5.14
CA LYS A 11 -5.19 13.40 -4.33
C LYS A 11 -5.17 12.69 -2.98
N THR A 12 -3.99 12.32 -2.50
CA THR A 12 -3.81 11.58 -1.24
C THR A 12 -2.50 11.95 -0.56
N HIS A 13 -2.40 11.86 0.77
CA HIS A 13 -1.13 12.12 1.45
C HIS A 13 -0.13 10.98 1.26
N LEU A 14 -0.62 9.75 1.14
CA LEU A 14 0.19 8.54 0.98
C LEU A 14 -0.43 7.62 -0.06
N LEU A 15 0.30 7.34 -1.13
CA LEU A 15 -0.06 6.35 -2.14
C LEU A 15 0.67 5.04 -1.86
N CYS A 16 -0.07 3.96 -1.63
CA CYS A 16 0.50 2.67 -1.28
C CYS A 16 0.38 1.70 -2.46
N GLY A 17 1.48 1.04 -2.81
CA GLY A 17 1.55 0.01 -3.84
C GLY A 17 2.18 -1.28 -3.32
N PHE A 18 1.91 -2.36 -4.02
CA PHE A 18 2.41 -3.70 -3.68
C PHE A 18 3.57 -4.09 -4.59
N VAL A 19 4.52 -4.87 -4.09
CA VAL A 19 5.64 -5.39 -4.89
C VAL A 19 5.86 -6.87 -4.58
N LEU A 20 6.02 -7.67 -5.63
CA LEU A 20 6.40 -9.08 -5.53
C LEU A 20 7.88 -9.23 -5.18
N GLU A 21 8.24 -10.33 -4.55
CA GLU A 21 9.63 -10.67 -4.28
C GLU A 21 10.46 -10.75 -5.58
N LYS A 22 11.65 -10.14 -5.56
CA LYS A 22 12.56 -10.01 -6.73
C LYS A 22 11.97 -9.28 -7.95
N SER A 23 10.83 -8.60 -7.80
CA SER A 23 10.27 -7.76 -8.87
C SER A 23 10.86 -6.36 -8.85
N ASP A 24 11.13 -5.83 -10.04
CA ASP A 24 11.55 -4.46 -10.31
C ASP A 24 10.37 -3.47 -10.42
N LYS A 25 9.13 -3.95 -10.27
CA LYS A 25 7.92 -3.16 -10.53
C LYS A 25 6.96 -3.20 -9.35
N VAL A 26 6.53 -2.02 -8.95
CA VAL A 26 5.39 -1.87 -8.03
C VAL A 26 4.10 -1.96 -8.83
N LEU A 27 3.19 -2.80 -8.34
CA LEU A 27 1.92 -3.11 -8.96
C LEU A 27 1.00 -1.88 -9.01
N GLY A 28 0.63 -1.49 -10.23
CA GLY A 28 -0.35 -0.43 -10.49
C GLY A 28 0.11 1.01 -10.23
N LEU A 29 1.41 1.25 -10.00
CA LEU A 29 1.91 2.62 -9.87
C LEU A 29 1.73 3.41 -11.18
N PRO A 30 1.24 4.67 -11.12
CA PRO A 30 1.17 5.54 -12.29
C PRO A 30 2.56 6.02 -12.71
N LYS A 31 2.73 6.45 -13.97
CA LYS A 31 3.99 7.02 -14.50
C LYS A 31 4.59 8.07 -13.56
N LEU A 32 5.78 7.84 -13.01
CA LEU A 32 6.44 8.75 -12.07
C LEU A 32 7.47 9.64 -12.79
N ASP A 33 7.83 10.75 -12.15
CA ASP A 33 8.99 11.57 -12.55
C ASP A 33 10.31 10.80 -12.33
N ALA A 34 11.38 11.22 -13.00
CA ALA A 34 12.67 10.52 -12.97
C ALA A 34 13.27 10.42 -11.56
N LYS A 35 13.16 11.49 -10.75
CA LYS A 35 13.69 11.53 -9.37
C LYS A 35 12.95 10.54 -8.47
N THR A 36 11.62 10.59 -8.49
CA THR A 36 10.79 9.68 -7.70
C THR A 36 10.96 8.22 -8.17
N SER A 37 11.12 7.99 -9.48
CA SER A 37 11.39 6.65 -10.04
C SER A 37 12.73 6.08 -9.55
N PHE A 38 13.77 6.90 -9.49
CA PHE A 38 15.06 6.48 -8.94
C PHE A 38 14.95 6.06 -7.47
N ALA A 39 14.25 6.87 -6.65
CA ALA A 39 14.03 6.54 -5.24
C ALA A 39 13.17 5.27 -5.04
N VAL A 40 12.17 5.05 -5.91
CA VAL A 40 11.40 3.79 -5.97
C VAL A 40 12.31 2.61 -6.27
N ASN A 41 13.16 2.70 -7.30
CA ASN A 41 14.07 1.63 -7.67
C ASN A 41 15.09 1.32 -6.58
N GLN A 42 15.60 2.33 -5.88
CA GLN A 42 16.49 2.12 -4.74
C GLN A 42 15.75 1.37 -3.62
N SER A 43 14.57 1.87 -3.26
CA SER A 43 13.76 1.23 -2.23
C SER A 43 13.35 -0.21 -2.56
N LEU A 44 13.14 -0.53 -3.84
CA LEU A 44 12.83 -1.89 -4.29
C LEU A 44 13.98 -2.85 -3.98
N LYS A 45 15.22 -2.40 -4.16
CA LYS A 45 16.42 -3.16 -3.79
C LYS A 45 16.54 -3.34 -2.27
N ASP A 46 16.17 -2.33 -1.49
CA ASP A 46 16.29 -2.38 -0.02
C ASP A 46 15.28 -3.36 0.63
N ILE A 47 14.06 -3.44 0.08
CA ILE A 47 13.01 -4.32 0.63
C ILE A 47 12.96 -5.70 -0.05
N GLU A 48 13.49 -5.83 -1.27
CA GLU A 48 13.51 -7.04 -2.11
C GLU A 48 12.13 -7.67 -2.36
N GLY A 49 11.05 -6.94 -2.06
CA GLY A 49 9.66 -7.40 -2.09
C GLY A 49 9.30 -8.45 -1.04
N LYS A 50 10.12 -8.62 -0.01
CA LYS A 50 9.85 -9.56 1.10
C LYS A 50 8.54 -9.23 1.80
N ALA A 51 7.75 -10.26 2.10
CA ALA A 51 6.42 -10.13 2.67
C ALA A 51 6.43 -9.28 3.96
N GLY A 52 5.62 -8.21 3.97
CA GLY A 52 5.46 -7.34 5.13
C GLY A 52 6.51 -6.25 5.30
N LYS A 53 7.57 -6.23 4.49
CA LYS A 53 8.50 -5.09 4.50
C LYS A 53 7.83 -3.88 3.85
N LEU A 54 7.93 -2.74 4.51
CA LEU A 54 7.38 -1.47 4.06
C LEU A 54 8.53 -0.47 3.86
N SER A 55 8.45 0.33 2.81
CA SER A 55 9.33 1.47 2.61
C SER A 55 8.53 2.69 2.19
N ILE A 56 8.97 3.88 2.64
CA ILE A 56 8.28 5.14 2.40
C ILE A 56 9.23 6.09 1.67
N ILE A 57 8.75 6.63 0.55
CA ILE A 57 9.52 7.51 -0.32
C ILE A 57 8.77 8.84 -0.43
N PRO A 58 9.44 9.99 -0.23
CA PRO A 58 8.85 11.28 -0.53
C PRO A 58 8.64 11.43 -2.04
N SER A 59 7.47 11.89 -2.47
CA SER A 59 7.27 12.20 -3.89
C SER A 59 7.78 13.60 -4.18
N THR A 60 8.68 13.71 -5.15
CA THR A 60 9.27 14.98 -5.57
C THR A 60 8.69 15.38 -6.92
N GLY A 61 7.53 16.04 -6.93
CA GLY A 61 7.01 16.71 -8.13
C GLY A 61 5.54 16.45 -8.48
N LYS A 62 4.90 15.40 -7.94
CA LYS A 62 3.47 15.16 -8.17
C LYS A 62 2.59 15.78 -7.09
N LYS A 63 1.76 16.76 -7.48
CA LYS A 63 0.70 17.34 -6.61
C LYS A 63 -0.38 16.33 -6.20
N GLN A 64 -0.40 15.13 -6.78
CA GLN A 64 -1.42 14.12 -6.53
C GLN A 64 -1.12 13.27 -5.29
N PHE A 65 0.14 13.10 -4.92
CA PHE A 65 0.49 12.42 -3.67
C PHE A 65 1.81 12.91 -3.10
N GLN A 66 1.88 13.03 -1.78
CA GLN A 66 3.06 13.58 -1.10
C GLN A 66 4.11 12.50 -0.82
N ARG A 67 3.68 11.26 -0.59
CA ARG A 67 4.53 10.12 -0.26
C ARG A 67 4.05 8.88 -0.99
N ILE A 68 4.96 7.99 -1.31
CA ILE A 68 4.70 6.64 -1.81
C ILE A 68 5.10 5.66 -0.71
N LEU A 69 4.26 4.66 -0.43
CA LEU A 69 4.62 3.50 0.38
C LEU A 69 4.66 2.27 -0.51
N ILE A 70 5.77 1.55 -0.47
CA ILE A 70 5.92 0.26 -1.16
C ILE A 70 5.83 -0.84 -0.11
N ALA A 71 4.93 -1.80 -0.34
CA ALA A 71 4.70 -2.94 0.53
C ALA A 71 5.06 -4.24 -0.19
N GLY A 72 6.04 -4.97 0.35
CA GLY A 72 6.42 -6.29 -0.17
C GLY A 72 5.35 -7.33 0.16
N ILE A 73 4.94 -8.11 -0.84
CA ILE A 73 3.92 -9.16 -0.72
C ILE A 73 4.49 -10.58 -0.76
N GLY A 74 5.81 -10.72 -0.91
CA GLY A 74 6.49 -12.01 -1.00
C GLY A 74 6.45 -12.61 -2.39
N ARG A 75 6.78 -13.91 -2.47
CA ARG A 75 6.78 -14.70 -3.71
C ARG A 75 5.36 -14.89 -4.22
N LYS A 76 5.20 -14.98 -5.55
CA LYS A 76 3.88 -15.04 -6.18
C LYS A 76 3.11 -16.30 -5.80
N GLU A 77 3.83 -17.41 -5.67
CA GLU A 77 3.33 -18.73 -5.28
C GLU A 77 2.82 -18.81 -3.83
N ASP A 78 3.33 -17.92 -2.95
CA ASP A 78 2.95 -17.87 -1.54
C ASP A 78 1.77 -16.91 -1.28
N ILE A 79 1.27 -16.22 -2.31
CA ILE A 79 0.17 -15.27 -2.18
C ILE A 79 -1.13 -16.01 -1.92
N THR A 80 -1.77 -15.67 -0.80
CA THR A 80 -3.10 -16.15 -0.43
C THR A 80 -4.08 -14.99 -0.41
N LYS A 81 -5.38 -15.30 -0.25
CA LYS A 81 -6.42 -14.29 0.04
C LYS A 81 -6.06 -13.45 1.26
N ASP A 82 -5.42 -14.06 2.26
CA ASP A 82 -5.06 -13.41 3.52
C ASP A 82 -3.88 -12.43 3.39
N THR A 83 -3.01 -12.63 2.40
CA THR A 83 -1.81 -11.79 2.19
C THR A 83 -2.17 -10.31 2.05
N PHE A 84 -3.19 -9.97 1.25
CA PHE A 84 -3.63 -8.58 1.08
C PHE A 84 -4.28 -8.01 2.35
N ARG A 85 -5.01 -8.83 3.12
CA ARG A 85 -5.60 -8.43 4.40
C ARG A 85 -4.53 -8.09 5.43
N GLN A 86 -3.53 -8.95 5.59
CA GLN A 86 -2.43 -8.71 6.53
C GLN A 86 -1.60 -7.48 6.16
N ILE A 87 -1.22 -7.36 4.88
CA ILE A 87 -0.34 -6.29 4.42
C ILE A 87 -1.06 -4.95 4.42
N SER A 88 -2.34 -4.90 3.99
CA SER A 88 -3.14 -3.68 4.10
C SER A 88 -3.32 -3.22 5.55
N GLY A 89 -3.45 -4.16 6.49
CA GLY A 89 -3.45 -3.85 7.92
C GLY A 89 -2.15 -3.18 8.38
N ARG A 90 -1.00 -3.72 7.96
CA ARG A 90 0.33 -3.12 8.24
C ARG A 90 0.49 -1.74 7.61
N ILE A 91 0.04 -1.55 6.37
CA ILE A 91 0.01 -0.25 5.69
C ILE A 91 -0.81 0.76 6.51
N ALA A 92 -2.00 0.35 6.97
CA ALA A 92 -2.89 1.22 7.71
C ALA A 92 -2.32 1.60 9.08
N GLN A 93 -1.69 0.66 9.79
CA GLN A 93 -0.94 0.95 11.02
C GLN A 93 0.20 1.94 10.76
N LYS A 94 0.96 1.73 9.67
CA LYS A 94 2.05 2.65 9.31
C LYS A 94 1.55 4.04 8.99
N ALA A 95 0.44 4.17 8.27
CA ALA A 95 -0.20 5.47 8.01
C ALA A 95 -0.63 6.17 9.30
N ARG A 96 -1.12 5.41 10.29
CA ARG A 96 -1.46 5.92 11.63
C ARG A 96 -0.23 6.39 12.40
N GLU A 97 0.87 5.62 12.39
CA GLU A 97 2.14 6.02 13.02
C GLU A 97 2.66 7.35 12.47
N LEU A 98 2.51 7.55 11.16
CA LEU A 98 2.86 8.80 10.48
C LEU A 98 1.84 9.93 10.73
N LYS A 99 0.81 9.71 11.56
CA LYS A 99 -0.27 10.67 11.87
C LYS A 99 -0.99 11.20 10.63
N LEU A 100 -1.07 10.40 9.57
CA LEU A 100 -1.75 10.79 8.33
C LEU A 100 -3.27 10.72 8.49
N LYS A 101 -3.97 11.72 7.93
CA LYS A 101 -5.44 11.78 7.94
C LYS A 101 -6.08 10.96 6.81
N GLU A 102 -5.33 10.72 5.73
CA GLU A 102 -5.76 9.93 4.57
C GLU A 102 -4.58 9.18 3.95
N PHE A 103 -4.88 8.04 3.34
CA PHE A 103 -3.98 7.27 2.50
C PHE A 103 -4.81 6.51 1.46
N SER A 104 -4.18 6.10 0.36
CA SER A 104 -4.82 5.33 -0.71
C SER A 104 -4.00 4.09 -1.00
N ILE A 105 -4.64 2.92 -1.08
CA ILE A 105 -3.99 1.67 -1.49
C ILE A 105 -4.42 1.36 -2.92
N ILE A 106 -3.44 1.11 -3.80
CA ILE A 106 -3.68 0.65 -5.17
C ILE A 106 -4.15 -0.80 -5.11
N VAL A 107 -5.29 -1.09 -5.72
CA VAL A 107 -5.75 -2.48 -5.87
C VAL A 107 -4.82 -3.19 -6.86
N PRO A 108 -4.27 -4.38 -6.50
CA PRO A 108 -3.38 -5.11 -7.39
C PRO A 108 -4.09 -5.47 -8.72
N PRO A 109 -3.33 -5.62 -9.82
CA PRO A 109 -3.87 -6.10 -11.09
C PRO A 109 -4.47 -7.52 -10.99
N THR A 110 -5.40 -7.82 -11.90
CA THR A 110 -6.16 -9.08 -11.94
C THR A 110 -5.31 -10.35 -12.09
N PHE A 111 -4.09 -10.24 -12.65
CA PHE A 111 -3.17 -11.38 -12.77
C PHE A 111 -2.58 -11.85 -11.42
N VAL A 112 -2.73 -11.05 -10.35
CA VAL A 112 -2.32 -11.40 -8.99
C VAL A 112 -3.50 -11.97 -8.22
N MET A 113 -4.63 -11.27 -8.24
CA MET A 113 -5.88 -11.67 -7.61
C MET A 113 -7.03 -10.86 -8.23
N ASP A 114 -8.24 -11.42 -8.25
CA ASP A 114 -9.40 -10.68 -8.74
C ASP A 114 -9.62 -9.38 -7.93
N GLN A 115 -10.10 -8.35 -8.62
CA GLN A 115 -10.21 -7.01 -8.01
C GLN A 115 -11.23 -6.95 -6.86
N ILE A 116 -12.28 -7.77 -6.93
CA ILE A 116 -13.35 -7.77 -5.91
C ILE A 116 -12.80 -8.36 -4.62
N SER A 117 -12.19 -9.55 -4.67
CA SER A 117 -11.54 -10.16 -3.50
C SER A 117 -10.42 -9.29 -2.98
N SER A 118 -9.54 -8.79 -3.86
CA SER A 118 -8.42 -7.93 -3.43
C SER A 118 -8.90 -6.70 -2.69
N SER A 119 -9.90 -6.00 -3.23
CA SER A 119 -10.47 -4.80 -2.60
C SER A 119 -11.15 -5.12 -1.28
N ALA A 120 -11.91 -6.22 -1.20
CA ALA A 120 -12.54 -6.68 0.04
C ALA A 120 -11.50 -6.96 1.13
N GLN A 121 -10.45 -7.73 0.81
CA GLN A 121 -9.36 -8.07 1.74
C GLN A 121 -8.58 -6.82 2.21
N ILE A 122 -8.32 -5.88 1.29
CA ILE A 122 -7.68 -4.60 1.63
C ILE A 122 -8.53 -3.77 2.60
N VAL A 123 -9.84 -3.67 2.32
CA VAL A 123 -10.77 -2.92 3.16
C VAL A 123 -10.88 -3.56 4.55
N GLU A 124 -11.02 -4.87 4.61
CA GLU A 124 -11.10 -5.63 5.85
C GLU A 124 -9.83 -5.46 6.70
N GLY A 125 -8.66 -5.69 6.10
CA GLY A 125 -7.37 -5.56 6.77
C GLY A 125 -7.14 -4.15 7.32
N ALA A 126 -7.43 -3.13 6.52
CA ALA A 126 -7.33 -1.74 6.96
C ALA A 126 -8.32 -1.40 8.09
N LYS A 127 -9.58 -1.86 8.02
CA LYS A 127 -10.58 -1.63 9.08
C LYS A 127 -10.16 -2.28 10.39
N MET A 128 -9.79 -3.55 10.35
CA MET A 128 -9.38 -4.31 11.54
C MET A 128 -8.16 -3.65 12.20
N ALA A 129 -7.14 -3.32 11.41
CA ALA A 129 -5.91 -2.74 11.94
C ALA A 129 -6.10 -1.30 12.48
N LEU A 130 -7.08 -0.56 11.94
CA LEU A 130 -7.44 0.77 12.42
C LEU A 130 -8.52 0.76 13.51
N TYR A 131 -9.06 -0.39 13.89
CA TYR A 131 -9.99 -0.44 15.00
C TYR A 131 -9.28 -0.07 16.31
N LYS A 132 -10.00 0.63 17.20
CA LYS A 132 -9.59 0.89 18.57
C LYS A 132 -10.82 0.73 19.44
N PHE A 133 -10.74 -0.15 20.43
CA PHE A 133 -11.77 -0.28 21.43
C PHE A 133 -11.47 0.68 22.57
N GLU A 134 -12.09 1.85 22.56
CA GLU A 134 -11.85 2.90 23.55
C GLU A 134 -12.95 2.99 24.63
N LYS A 135 -13.87 2.01 24.67
CA LYS A 135 -15.03 2.02 25.59
C LYS A 135 -14.65 2.13 27.08
N PHE A 136 -13.50 1.60 27.47
CA PHE A 136 -13.02 1.60 28.86
C PHE A 136 -11.72 2.38 29.02
N LYS A 137 -11.42 3.27 28.07
CA LYS A 137 -10.23 4.10 28.14
C LYS A 137 -10.56 5.30 29.02
N ALA A 138 -9.84 5.43 30.14
CA ALA A 138 -9.96 6.53 31.10
C ALA A 138 -9.62 7.88 30.47
#